data_AF-A0A3C0C8V6-F1
#
_entry.id   AF-A0A3C0C8V6-F1
#
_cell.length_a   1.000
_cell.length_b   1.000
_cell.length_c   1.000
_cell.angle_alpha   90.00
_cell.angle_beta   90.00
_cell.angle_gamma   90.00
#
_symmetry.space_group_name_H-M   'P 1'
#
loop_
_entity.id
_entity.type
_entity.pdbx_description
1 polymer ?
#
loop_
_entity_poly.entity_id
_entity_poly.type
_entity_poly.pdbx_seq_one_letter_code
_entity_poly.pdbx_strand_id
1 'polypeptide(L)'
;MCYIINQLHFKKKEVFSLLSAPALIKKVYILLLVAAIFISGDSASEASTGGISAAPLDPLFVEWQKKIDAARTSAQEGGGTGNAAGVFHGYAPSPVNWSHLDSEVISVYGGAENILKKGSDIPASYDLRPEMPAVRDQDPFGTCWTFSAMAAAESNLIHEKAILTKDSADLSEWYLAYYGYNDESEDLPSFTYDSSEVEYYDAGGDDWRSAAILTRGTGFLEEASAPYPQSAAGAYSPDLKARKYKLNNVLYLGNLGEREVRLKDARINTVKEAIMEYGAVSIGIYQGEFTAASGAYFRDTDEIGTNHAVTIVGWDDDYAVSNFADPAGIPSEDGAWIVRNSWGNTWGDEGYYYVSYEEGSLNDGVVYDTAAAPDKEKIYQYDPLGLCRFVTYESADPVWFANIFTASRNEKINSVSFYTSHANSTCTVKIYKDCGSDPTDGTLAVQKSLTVAAPGYNTVELDEEIVVAKNRKFSVVVSVALPEPTSSSRNNAGGSASRTAILSLPAIPVEYPITNYSEKADASAGQSFISSDGIEWKDLTEESGYERGNVCIKAFGISDDTDAGGGGGGCSTGPVMFILLGLGALPLIYKGKKQ
;
A
#
# COMPACT_ATOMS: atom_id res chain seq x y z
N MET A 1 2.07 38.99 39.15
CA MET A 1 2.04 40.09 40.15
C MET A 1 0.75 40.86 39.94
N CYS A 2 -0.11 40.89 40.95
CA CYS A 2 -1.50 41.35 40.90
C CYS A 2 -1.69 42.85 40.58
N TYR A 3 -2.96 43.18 40.26
CA TYR A 3 -3.61 44.48 40.02
C TYR A 3 -3.51 44.97 38.56
N ILE A 4 -4.60 44.98 37.77
CA ILE A 4 -5.79 45.82 37.97
C ILE A 4 -7.10 45.08 37.62
N ILE A 5 -8.08 45.33 38.47
CA ILE A 5 -9.45 44.84 38.54
C ILE A 5 -10.39 45.73 37.70
N ASN A 6 -11.58 45.19 37.36
CA ASN A 6 -12.87 45.86 37.10
C ASN A 6 -13.25 46.26 35.66
N GLN A 7 -14.11 45.47 35.01
CA GLN A 7 -15.57 45.70 34.94
C GLN A 7 -16.19 44.83 33.82
N LEU A 8 -16.58 43.62 34.19
CA LEU A 8 -17.61 42.86 33.49
C LEU A 8 -18.96 43.21 34.16
N HIS A 9 -20.01 43.36 33.34
CA HIS A 9 -21.44 43.37 33.69
C HIS A 9 -22.11 44.69 34.14
N PHE A 10 -22.70 45.40 33.15
CA PHE A 10 -24.15 45.63 32.97
C PHE A 10 -24.45 47.01 32.36
N LYS A 11 -25.11 47.02 31.18
CA LYS A 11 -26.49 47.55 31.03
C LYS A 11 -27.02 47.35 29.60
N LYS A 12 -27.75 46.24 29.44
CA LYS A 12 -28.85 46.10 28.46
C LYS A 12 -29.88 47.21 28.72
N LYS A 13 -29.83 48.35 28.02
CA LYS A 13 -31.01 49.23 27.84
C LYS A 13 -30.84 50.42 26.88
N GLU A 14 -30.14 50.29 25.76
CA GLU A 14 -30.13 51.34 24.70
C GLU A 14 -30.21 50.78 23.27
N VAL A 15 -30.93 49.67 23.08
CA VAL A 15 -31.14 49.07 21.73
C VAL A 15 -32.52 49.43 21.13
N PHE A 16 -33.33 50.23 21.81
CA PHE A 16 -34.65 50.65 21.32
C PHE A 16 -34.77 52.17 21.17
N SER A 17 -34.01 52.76 20.25
CA SER A 17 -34.44 54.01 19.57
C SER A 17 -33.61 54.27 18.31
N LEU A 18 -33.86 53.54 17.22
CA LEU A 18 -33.39 53.91 15.87
C LEU A 18 -34.30 53.29 14.80
N LEU A 19 -35.60 53.58 14.91
CA LEU A 19 -36.59 53.37 13.85
C LEU A 19 -37.21 54.74 13.52
N SER A 20 -36.57 55.50 12.63
CA SER A 20 -37.19 56.58 11.83
C SER A 20 -36.16 57.36 10.99
N ALA A 21 -35.84 56.89 9.78
CA ALA A 21 -35.40 57.69 8.62
C ALA A 21 -35.16 56.79 7.38
N PRO A 22 -35.31 57.31 6.13
CA PRO A 22 -35.82 56.53 5.00
C PRO A 22 -34.78 55.77 4.16
N ALA A 23 -35.28 54.81 3.38
CA ALA A 23 -34.61 53.70 2.71
C ALA A 23 -33.55 54.05 1.62
N LEU A 24 -33.09 55.29 1.50
CA LEU A 24 -32.11 55.69 0.47
C LEU A 24 -30.65 55.73 0.96
N ILE A 25 -30.42 55.79 2.28
CA ILE A 25 -29.07 55.84 2.87
C ILE A 25 -28.47 54.43 3.08
N LYS A 26 -29.30 53.37 3.08
CA LYS A 26 -28.85 51.98 3.19
C LYS A 26 -28.08 51.46 1.96
N LYS A 27 -28.33 51.99 0.76
CA LYS A 27 -27.65 51.51 -0.45
C LYS A 27 -26.27 52.15 -0.69
N VAL A 28 -26.01 53.33 -0.13
CA VAL A 28 -24.71 54.01 -0.28
C VAL A 28 -23.69 53.51 0.76
N TYR A 29 -24.14 53.12 1.96
CA TYR A 29 -23.25 52.50 2.95
C TYR A 29 -22.94 51.03 2.67
N ILE A 30 -23.83 50.28 2.01
CA ILE A 30 -23.54 48.89 1.61
C ILE A 30 -22.55 48.84 0.43
N LEU A 31 -22.59 49.79 -0.50
CA LEU A 31 -21.58 49.86 -1.57
C LEU A 31 -20.21 50.40 -1.10
N LEU A 32 -20.16 51.27 -0.08
CA LEU A 32 -18.89 51.74 0.49
C LEU A 32 -18.29 50.77 1.52
N LEU A 33 -19.08 49.93 2.19
CA LEU A 33 -18.55 48.81 2.99
C LEU A 33 -18.07 47.62 2.12
N VAL A 34 -18.63 47.45 0.91
CA VAL A 34 -18.15 46.44 -0.04
C VAL A 34 -16.92 46.93 -0.83
N ALA A 35 -16.68 48.24 -0.93
CA ALA A 35 -15.49 48.81 -1.56
C ALA A 35 -14.33 49.14 -0.58
N ALA A 36 -14.57 49.17 0.74
CA ALA A 36 -13.54 49.41 1.76
C ALA A 36 -13.09 48.16 2.53
N ILE A 37 -13.56 46.97 2.14
CA ILE A 37 -13.01 45.67 2.58
C ILE A 37 -12.00 45.11 1.56
N PHE A 38 -11.75 45.81 0.44
CA PHE A 38 -10.81 45.40 -0.61
C PHE A 38 -9.46 46.15 -0.62
N ILE A 39 -9.13 46.96 0.40
CA ILE A 39 -7.83 47.66 0.48
C ILE A 39 -7.35 47.72 1.93
N SER A 40 -6.89 46.60 2.48
CA SER A 40 -5.86 46.54 3.52
C SER A 40 -5.61 45.07 3.88
N GLY A 41 -4.50 44.53 3.38
CA GLY A 41 -4.08 43.16 3.68
C GLY A 41 -3.88 42.26 2.46
N ASP A 42 -3.45 42.81 1.31
CA ASP A 42 -2.48 42.08 0.47
C ASP A 42 -1.18 41.94 1.29
N SER A 43 -1.22 41.05 2.27
CA SER A 43 -0.13 40.09 2.35
C SER A 43 -0.49 39.07 1.30
N ALA A 44 0.02 39.27 0.09
CA ALA A 44 0.57 38.12 -0.61
C ALA A 44 1.36 37.38 0.46
N SER A 45 0.84 36.26 0.94
CA SER A 45 1.76 35.26 1.47
C SER A 45 2.72 35.10 0.31
N GLU A 46 3.96 35.52 0.50
CA GLU A 46 5.04 34.91 -0.25
C GLU A 46 4.72 33.41 -0.11
N ALA A 47 4.24 32.80 -1.20
CA ALA A 47 4.29 31.38 -1.32
C ALA A 47 5.78 31.13 -1.13
N SER A 48 6.13 30.75 0.08
CA SER A 48 7.44 30.22 0.37
C SER A 48 7.58 29.14 -0.69
N THR A 49 8.46 29.37 -1.64
CA THR A 49 9.02 28.34 -2.51
C THR A 49 9.87 27.44 -1.61
N GLY A 50 9.21 26.86 -0.60
CA GLY A 50 9.77 25.92 0.33
C GLY A 50 10.03 24.69 -0.50
N GLY A 51 11.31 24.37 -0.68
CA GLY A 51 11.70 23.11 -1.28
C GLY A 51 11.08 21.95 -0.50
N ILE A 52 10.94 20.80 -1.16
CA ILE A 52 10.52 19.60 -0.46
C ILE A 52 11.60 19.11 0.49
N SER A 53 11.16 18.56 1.62
CA SER A 53 12.00 17.83 2.57
C SER A 53 11.75 16.34 2.43
N ALA A 54 12.82 15.55 2.46
CA ALA A 54 12.75 14.11 2.23
C ALA A 54 12.80 13.36 3.56
N ALA A 55 11.86 12.44 3.79
CA ALA A 55 11.89 11.54 4.95
C ALA A 55 13.21 10.76 5.00
N PRO A 56 13.87 10.53 6.15
CA PRO A 56 15.06 9.69 6.17
C PRO A 56 14.74 8.28 5.66
N LEU A 57 15.73 7.57 5.07
CA LEU A 57 15.58 6.15 4.79
C LEU A 57 15.43 5.35 6.09
N ASP A 58 14.89 4.14 6.01
CA ASP A 58 14.84 3.21 7.13
C ASP A 58 16.28 2.94 7.66
N PRO A 59 16.53 3.16 8.97
CA PRO A 59 17.79 2.79 9.60
C PRO A 59 18.21 1.33 9.36
N LEU A 60 17.27 0.37 9.34
CA LEU A 60 17.58 -1.05 9.12
C LEU A 60 18.09 -1.30 7.71
N PHE A 61 17.49 -0.66 6.70
CA PHE A 61 17.99 -0.69 5.34
C PHE A 61 19.40 -0.09 5.22
N VAL A 62 19.64 1.06 5.87
CA VAL A 62 20.95 1.71 5.86
C VAL A 62 22.01 0.84 6.55
N GLU A 63 21.67 0.14 7.63
CA GLU A 63 22.57 -0.82 8.28
C GLU A 63 22.83 -2.05 7.40
N TRP A 64 21.79 -2.59 6.78
CA TRP A 64 21.89 -3.70 5.84
C TRP A 64 22.82 -3.39 4.67
N GLN A 65 22.69 -2.21 4.04
CA GLN A 65 23.60 -1.76 2.99
C GLN A 65 25.06 -1.68 3.47
N LYS A 66 25.30 -1.17 4.69
CA LYS A 66 26.64 -1.12 5.27
C LYS A 66 27.23 -2.51 5.50
N LYS A 67 26.41 -3.48 5.92
CA LYS A 67 26.84 -4.87 6.11
C LYS A 67 27.29 -5.50 4.78
N ILE A 68 26.54 -5.25 3.70
CA ILE A 68 26.91 -5.67 2.34
C ILE A 68 28.23 -5.02 1.90
N ASP A 69 28.35 -3.71 2.04
CA ASP A 69 29.57 -2.98 1.66
C ASP A 69 30.81 -3.44 2.46
N ALA A 70 30.62 -3.77 3.74
CA ALA A 70 31.68 -4.30 4.60
C ALA A 70 32.10 -5.73 4.19
N ALA A 71 31.12 -6.60 3.90
CA ALA A 71 31.38 -7.96 3.40
C ALA A 71 32.24 -7.91 2.13
N ARG A 72 31.87 -7.04 1.17
CA ARG A 72 32.62 -6.83 -0.08
C ARG A 72 34.08 -6.41 0.15
N THR A 73 34.30 -5.42 1.02
CA THR A 73 35.66 -4.94 1.34
C THR A 73 36.51 -6.04 1.98
N SER A 74 35.93 -6.83 2.88
CA SER A 74 36.64 -7.90 3.57
C SER A 74 37.03 -9.07 2.65
N ALA A 75 36.20 -9.40 1.66
CA ALA A 75 36.51 -10.42 0.64
C ALA A 75 37.64 -9.98 -0.32
N GLN A 76 37.79 -8.67 -0.56
CA GLN A 76 38.85 -8.12 -1.42
C GLN A 76 40.21 -8.01 -0.73
N GLU A 77 40.27 -7.81 0.59
CA GLU A 77 41.53 -7.57 1.33
C GLU A 77 42.18 -8.84 1.93
N GLY A 78 41.45 -9.95 2.05
CA GLY A 78 42.00 -11.21 2.52
C GLY A 78 41.33 -12.37 1.81
N GLY A 79 42.11 -13.27 1.20
CA GLY A 79 41.64 -14.49 0.52
C GLY A 79 41.02 -15.54 1.45
N GLY A 80 40.15 -15.13 2.36
CA GLY A 80 39.35 -15.97 3.25
C GLY A 80 37.88 -15.97 2.80
N THR A 81 37.23 -17.11 3.00
CA THR A 81 35.79 -17.35 2.74
C THR A 81 34.91 -16.64 3.76
N GLY A 82 34.96 -15.31 3.82
CA GLY A 82 33.98 -14.52 4.56
C GLY A 82 32.62 -14.75 3.90
N ASN A 83 31.72 -15.44 4.60
CA ASN A 83 30.48 -15.92 4.01
C ASN A 83 29.50 -14.74 3.85
N ALA A 84 29.56 -14.04 2.72
CA ALA A 84 28.57 -13.02 2.33
C ALA A 84 27.13 -13.59 2.36
N ALA A 85 26.98 -14.91 2.22
CA ALA A 85 25.73 -15.64 2.39
C ALA A 85 24.99 -15.28 3.69
N GLY A 86 25.68 -15.04 4.82
CA GLY A 86 25.02 -14.70 6.08
C GLY A 86 24.28 -13.35 6.11
N VAL A 87 24.47 -12.49 5.11
CA VAL A 87 23.76 -11.19 4.96
C VAL A 87 22.56 -11.30 4.01
N PHE A 88 22.53 -12.34 3.17
CA PHE A 88 21.54 -12.57 2.11
C PHE A 88 20.84 -13.91 2.33
N HIS A 89 19.97 -14.00 3.33
CA HIS A 89 19.08 -15.15 3.46
C HIS A 89 17.70 -14.67 3.84
N GLY A 90 16.77 -14.70 2.89
CA GLY A 90 15.35 -14.49 3.17
C GLY A 90 14.92 -13.03 3.20
N TYR A 91 14.96 -12.39 4.37
CA TYR A 91 14.47 -11.03 4.53
C TYR A 91 15.56 -9.99 4.23
N ALA A 92 15.24 -8.98 3.42
CA ALA A 92 16.09 -7.83 3.14
C ALA A 92 15.28 -6.53 3.35
N PRO A 93 15.63 -5.65 4.30
CA PRO A 93 14.79 -4.49 4.65
C PRO A 93 14.44 -3.57 3.47
N SER A 94 13.32 -2.88 3.60
CA SER A 94 12.87 -1.82 2.68
C SER A 94 13.50 -0.47 3.03
N PRO A 95 13.79 0.42 2.06
CA PRO A 95 14.23 1.78 2.34
C PRO A 95 13.15 2.67 2.97
N VAL A 96 11.88 2.25 2.94
CA VAL A 96 10.74 3.07 3.36
C VAL A 96 10.69 3.18 4.88
N ASN A 97 10.74 4.41 5.38
CA ASN A 97 10.75 4.68 6.82
C ASN A 97 9.34 4.95 7.36
N TRP A 98 8.92 4.10 8.30
CA TRP A 98 7.63 4.13 8.98
C TRP A 98 7.73 4.50 10.46
N SER A 99 8.88 4.98 10.92
CA SER A 99 9.17 5.19 12.36
C SER A 99 8.28 6.21 13.06
N HIS A 100 7.60 7.10 12.33
CA HIS A 100 6.61 8.01 12.92
C HIS A 100 5.36 7.30 13.44
N LEU A 101 5.14 6.04 13.05
CA LEU A 101 4.00 5.26 13.51
C LEU A 101 4.24 4.60 14.87
N ASP A 102 5.42 4.72 15.49
CA ASP A 102 5.79 3.94 16.69
C ASP A 102 4.81 4.04 17.86
N SER A 103 4.26 5.23 18.09
CA SER A 103 3.25 5.44 19.13
C SER A 103 1.81 5.24 18.67
N GLU A 104 1.57 5.05 17.38
CA GLU A 104 0.23 5.07 16.81
C GLU A 104 -0.45 3.72 16.97
N VAL A 105 -1.75 3.73 17.28
CA VAL A 105 -2.61 2.54 17.28
C VAL A 105 -3.56 2.68 16.11
N ILE A 106 -3.48 1.74 15.19
CA ILE A 106 -4.28 1.73 13.95
C ILE A 106 -5.43 0.75 14.14
N SER A 107 -6.63 1.09 13.70
CA SER A 107 -7.70 0.12 13.54
C SER A 107 -8.06 0.03 12.08
N VAL A 108 -8.19 -1.20 11.60
CA VAL A 108 -8.61 -1.45 10.22
C VAL A 108 -10.14 -1.35 10.06
N TYR A 109 -10.89 -1.32 11.16
CA TYR A 109 -12.33 -1.01 11.16
C TYR A 109 -12.51 0.52 11.11
N GLY A 110 -12.79 1.07 9.92
CA GLY A 110 -12.76 2.51 9.65
C GLY A 110 -13.36 3.42 10.74
N GLY A 111 -12.60 4.48 11.11
CA GLY A 111 -13.01 5.56 12.02
C GLY A 111 -12.36 5.49 13.41
N ALA A 112 -11.74 6.60 13.83
CA ALA A 112 -11.07 6.75 15.14
C ALA A 112 -11.97 6.44 16.36
N GLU A 113 -13.28 6.43 16.18
CA GLU A 113 -14.26 6.13 17.23
C GLU A 113 -14.41 4.63 17.54
N ASN A 114 -13.83 3.75 16.71
CA ASN A 114 -13.91 2.29 16.85
C ASN A 114 -12.74 1.69 17.64
N ILE A 115 -11.60 2.38 17.73
CA ILE A 115 -10.38 1.93 18.43
C ILE A 115 -10.64 1.61 19.92
N LEU A 116 -11.56 2.34 20.55
CA LEU A 116 -11.85 2.21 22.00
C LEU A 116 -13.10 1.38 22.32
N LYS A 117 -13.86 0.92 21.32
CA LYS A 117 -15.15 0.24 21.53
C LYS A 117 -15.12 -1.28 21.39
N LYS A 118 -14.03 -1.89 20.91
CA LYS A 118 -14.02 -3.32 20.52
C LYS A 118 -13.11 -4.25 21.32
N GLY A 119 -12.43 -3.79 22.36
CA GLY A 119 -11.70 -4.70 23.26
C GLY A 119 -12.56 -5.82 23.86
N SER A 120 -13.90 -5.70 23.82
CA SER A 120 -14.85 -6.75 24.24
C SER A 120 -15.24 -7.76 23.16
N ASP A 121 -14.94 -7.50 21.88
CA ASP A 121 -15.45 -8.27 20.73
C ASP A 121 -14.37 -9.10 20.04
N ILE A 122 -13.08 -8.88 20.36
CA ILE A 122 -11.97 -9.71 19.88
C ILE A 122 -11.93 -10.99 20.74
N PRO A 123 -12.05 -12.19 20.16
CA PRO A 123 -12.02 -13.42 20.93
C PRO A 123 -10.63 -13.67 21.53
N ALA A 124 -10.57 -14.41 22.64
CA ALA A 124 -9.31 -14.78 23.30
C ALA A 124 -8.41 -15.63 22.39
N SER A 125 -8.99 -16.36 21.45
CA SER A 125 -8.25 -17.11 20.42
C SER A 125 -8.96 -17.08 19.08
N TYR A 126 -8.17 -17.19 18.03
CA TYR A 126 -8.63 -17.23 16.64
C TYR A 126 -7.60 -18.00 15.82
N ASP A 127 -8.04 -18.93 14.97
CA ASP A 127 -7.15 -19.87 14.29
C ASP A 127 -7.60 -20.12 12.86
N LEU A 128 -6.86 -19.58 11.88
CA LEU A 128 -7.14 -19.78 10.46
C LEU A 128 -6.55 -21.08 9.91
N ARG A 129 -5.75 -21.86 10.66
CA ARG A 129 -5.12 -23.10 10.14
C ARG A 129 -6.10 -24.06 9.45
N PRO A 130 -7.35 -24.27 9.93
CA PRO A 130 -8.31 -25.14 9.24
C PRO A 130 -8.69 -24.70 7.82
N GLU A 131 -8.54 -23.40 7.52
CA GLU A 131 -8.88 -22.74 6.25
C GLU A 131 -7.66 -22.48 5.36
N MET A 132 -6.45 -22.57 5.90
CA MET A 132 -5.22 -22.32 5.15
C MET A 132 -4.83 -23.53 4.27
N PRO A 133 -4.22 -23.29 3.09
CA PRO A 133 -3.63 -24.36 2.28
C PRO A 133 -2.44 -24.99 3.03
N ALA A 134 -1.96 -26.17 2.62
CA ALA A 134 -0.79 -26.79 3.27
C ALA A 134 0.46 -25.88 3.21
N VAL A 135 1.34 -25.96 4.21
CA VAL A 135 2.60 -25.18 4.20
C VAL A 135 3.53 -25.67 3.10
N ARG A 136 4.06 -24.73 2.31
CA ARG A 136 5.01 -24.96 1.22
C ARG A 136 6.45 -24.85 1.71
N ASP A 137 7.40 -25.27 0.88
CA ASP A 137 8.82 -25.33 1.22
C ASP A 137 9.64 -24.42 0.29
N GLN A 138 10.31 -23.43 0.86
CA GLN A 138 11.15 -22.49 0.14
C GLN A 138 12.53 -23.07 -0.23
N ASP A 139 12.95 -24.17 0.41
CA ASP A 139 14.27 -24.77 0.19
C ASP A 139 14.48 -25.03 -1.32
N PRO A 140 15.63 -24.64 -1.91
CA PRO A 140 16.85 -24.18 -1.25
C PRO A 140 17.10 -22.66 -1.27
N PHE A 141 16.07 -21.83 -1.50
CA PHE A 141 16.27 -20.41 -1.80
C PHE A 141 15.93 -19.47 -0.64
N GLY A 142 16.56 -18.28 -0.65
CA GLY A 142 16.31 -17.15 0.24
C GLY A 142 15.05 -16.34 -0.08
N THR A 143 13.92 -17.00 -0.29
CA THR A 143 12.67 -16.41 -0.87
C THR A 143 11.52 -16.30 0.13
N CYS A 144 11.74 -16.43 1.44
CA CYS A 144 10.68 -16.42 2.47
C CYS A 144 9.70 -15.23 2.35
N TRP A 145 10.20 -14.06 1.91
CA TRP A 145 9.40 -12.86 1.65
C TRP A 145 8.27 -13.10 0.63
N THR A 146 8.52 -13.91 -0.39
CA THR A 146 7.49 -14.29 -1.38
C THR A 146 6.49 -15.29 -0.81
N PHE A 147 6.94 -16.26 -0.01
CA PHE A 147 6.05 -17.23 0.66
C PHE A 147 5.13 -16.55 1.67
N SER A 148 5.65 -15.59 2.44
CA SER A 148 4.83 -14.82 3.38
C SER A 148 3.78 -13.97 2.65
N ALA A 149 4.18 -13.30 1.57
CA ALA A 149 3.26 -12.53 0.73
C ALA A 149 2.18 -13.41 0.09
N MET A 150 2.55 -14.57 -0.46
CA MET A 150 1.59 -15.53 -1.03
C MET A 150 0.64 -16.06 0.03
N ALA A 151 1.13 -16.46 1.20
CA ALA A 151 0.28 -16.95 2.29
C ALA A 151 -0.72 -15.90 2.80
N ALA A 152 -0.30 -14.64 2.94
CA ALA A 152 -1.21 -13.54 3.29
C ALA A 152 -2.28 -13.33 2.20
N ALA A 153 -1.87 -13.32 0.92
CA ALA A 153 -2.77 -13.16 -0.21
C ALA A 153 -3.76 -14.34 -0.36
N GLU A 154 -3.30 -15.58 -0.25
CA GLU A 154 -4.11 -16.79 -0.25
C GLU A 154 -5.14 -16.77 0.88
N SER A 155 -4.70 -16.39 2.08
CA SER A 155 -5.59 -16.26 3.23
C SER A 155 -6.72 -15.27 2.93
N ASN A 156 -6.42 -14.10 2.38
CA ASN A 156 -7.44 -13.12 2.00
C ASN A 156 -8.39 -13.65 0.90
N LEU A 157 -7.86 -14.31 -0.13
CA LEU A 157 -8.65 -14.91 -1.23
C LEU A 157 -9.61 -16.01 -0.75
N ILE A 158 -9.27 -16.71 0.34
CA ILE A 158 -10.11 -17.74 0.96
C ILE A 158 -11.07 -17.12 1.97
N HIS A 159 -10.52 -16.50 3.02
CA HIS A 159 -11.23 -16.06 4.23
C HIS A 159 -12.24 -14.97 3.94
N GLU A 160 -11.78 -13.88 3.32
CA GLU A 160 -12.59 -12.68 3.15
C GLU A 160 -13.30 -12.68 1.79
N LYS A 161 -12.62 -13.10 0.72
CA LYS A 161 -13.19 -13.01 -0.63
C LYS A 161 -13.98 -14.25 -1.04
N ALA A 162 -13.75 -15.41 -0.40
CA ALA A 162 -14.31 -16.70 -0.80
C ALA A 162 -14.15 -17.01 -2.30
N ILE A 163 -13.07 -16.51 -2.91
CA ILE A 163 -12.71 -16.75 -4.32
C ILE A 163 -12.03 -18.10 -4.45
N LEU A 164 -11.17 -18.44 -3.48
CA LEU A 164 -10.47 -19.71 -3.40
C LEU A 164 -10.91 -20.51 -2.18
N THR A 165 -10.50 -21.77 -2.18
CA THR A 165 -10.61 -22.68 -1.03
C THR A 165 -9.20 -23.11 -0.64
N LYS A 166 -9.04 -23.65 0.56
CA LYS A 166 -7.76 -24.22 1.01
C LYS A 166 -7.16 -25.26 0.05
N ASP A 167 -8.01 -25.96 -0.70
CA ASP A 167 -7.59 -27.02 -1.64
C ASP A 167 -7.28 -26.48 -3.04
N SER A 168 -7.67 -25.24 -3.34
CA SER A 168 -7.46 -24.60 -4.65
C SER A 168 -6.50 -23.40 -4.58
N ALA A 169 -6.18 -22.90 -3.40
CA ALA A 169 -5.19 -21.85 -3.19
C ALA A 169 -3.78 -22.43 -3.27
N ASP A 170 -3.06 -21.99 -4.29
CA ASP A 170 -1.66 -22.33 -4.56
C ASP A 170 -1.11 -21.24 -5.49
N LEU A 171 -0.68 -20.11 -4.93
CA LEU A 171 -0.10 -18.99 -5.68
C LEU A 171 1.40 -19.22 -5.91
N SER A 172 1.92 -18.72 -7.03
CA SER A 172 3.32 -18.93 -7.40
C SER A 172 4.27 -17.93 -6.71
N GLU A 173 5.05 -18.42 -5.75
CA GLU A 173 6.17 -17.67 -5.16
C GLU A 173 7.26 -17.39 -6.18
N TRP A 174 7.54 -18.35 -7.08
CA TRP A 174 8.62 -18.23 -8.07
C TRP A 174 8.40 -17.10 -9.05
N TYR A 175 7.15 -16.87 -9.47
CA TYR A 175 6.83 -15.77 -10.37
C TYR A 175 7.19 -14.41 -9.75
N LEU A 176 6.87 -14.22 -8.46
CA LEU A 176 7.22 -13.02 -7.73
C LEU A 176 8.74 -12.91 -7.52
N ALA A 177 9.39 -13.99 -7.07
CA ALA A 177 10.84 -14.00 -6.83
C ALA A 177 11.63 -13.67 -8.10
N TYR A 178 11.25 -14.27 -9.23
CA TYR A 178 11.93 -14.05 -10.50
C TYR A 178 11.78 -12.61 -10.98
N TYR A 179 10.55 -12.07 -11.07
CA TYR A 179 10.32 -10.71 -11.57
C TYR A 179 10.64 -9.60 -10.56
N GLY A 180 10.85 -9.95 -9.30
CA GLY A 180 11.44 -9.07 -8.30
C GLY A 180 12.86 -8.64 -8.67
N TYR A 181 13.63 -9.51 -9.34
CA TYR A 181 15.06 -9.29 -9.64
C TYR A 181 15.45 -9.45 -11.11
N ASN A 182 14.50 -9.81 -11.98
CA ASN A 182 14.67 -9.86 -13.43
C ASN A 182 13.62 -9.00 -14.12
N ASP A 183 14.05 -8.22 -15.12
CA ASP A 183 13.16 -7.29 -15.82
C ASP A 183 12.03 -8.05 -16.52
N GLU A 184 10.79 -7.60 -16.30
CA GLU A 184 9.64 -8.13 -17.03
C GLU A 184 9.62 -7.57 -18.45
N SER A 185 9.94 -6.28 -18.57
CA SER A 185 10.14 -5.54 -19.81
C SER A 185 10.92 -4.26 -19.53
N GLU A 186 11.23 -3.47 -20.57
CA GLU A 186 11.84 -2.14 -20.41
C GLU A 186 10.99 -1.19 -19.56
N ASP A 187 9.65 -1.27 -19.68
CA ASP A 187 8.71 -0.44 -18.92
C ASP A 187 8.40 -1.00 -17.51
N LEU A 188 8.82 -2.23 -17.21
CA LEU A 188 8.58 -2.93 -15.95
C LEU A 188 9.90 -3.53 -15.43
N PRO A 189 10.86 -2.68 -15.03
CA PRO A 189 12.16 -3.11 -14.54
C PRO A 189 12.06 -3.82 -13.19
N SER A 190 13.06 -4.62 -12.85
CA SER A 190 13.20 -5.27 -11.54
C SER A 190 13.88 -4.37 -10.51
N PHE A 191 13.87 -4.80 -9.24
CA PHE A 191 14.80 -4.27 -8.25
C PHE A 191 16.24 -4.69 -8.60
N THR A 192 17.20 -3.90 -8.14
CA THR A 192 18.63 -4.19 -8.26
C THR A 192 19.17 -4.86 -7.01
N TYR A 193 20.18 -5.70 -7.21
CA TYR A 193 20.90 -6.42 -6.17
C TYR A 193 22.35 -6.60 -6.63
N ASP A 194 23.25 -6.93 -5.70
CA ASP A 194 24.64 -7.20 -6.05
C ASP A 194 24.81 -8.63 -6.59
N SER A 195 24.59 -8.77 -7.89
CA SER A 195 24.76 -10.05 -8.61
C SER A 195 26.16 -10.64 -8.57
N SER A 196 27.17 -9.90 -8.07
CA SER A 196 28.52 -10.44 -7.88
C SER A 196 28.69 -11.20 -6.56
N GLU A 197 27.79 -10.98 -5.60
CA GLU A 197 27.84 -11.57 -4.26
C GLU A 197 26.81 -12.68 -4.06
N VAL A 198 25.65 -12.57 -4.70
CA VAL A 198 24.52 -13.49 -4.51
C VAL A 198 23.75 -13.68 -5.82
N GLU A 199 23.06 -14.82 -5.95
CA GLU A 199 22.12 -15.06 -7.06
C GLU A 199 20.76 -14.41 -6.75
N TYR A 200 19.97 -14.09 -7.77
CA TYR A 200 18.71 -13.34 -7.59
C TYR A 200 17.71 -14.04 -6.65
N TYR A 201 17.68 -15.37 -6.66
CA TYR A 201 16.79 -16.16 -5.81
C TYR A 201 17.24 -16.19 -4.33
N ASP A 202 18.45 -15.74 -4.04
CA ASP A 202 18.99 -15.63 -2.68
C ASP A 202 19.20 -14.18 -2.23
N ALA A 203 18.88 -13.20 -3.08
CA ALA A 203 19.06 -11.77 -2.77
C ALA A 203 18.19 -11.26 -1.61
N GLY A 204 17.20 -12.06 -1.17
CA GLY A 204 16.23 -11.73 -0.14
C GLY A 204 15.12 -10.81 -0.63
N GLY A 205 14.32 -10.25 0.27
CA GLY A 205 13.29 -9.26 -0.08
C GLY A 205 12.41 -8.84 1.11
N ASP A 206 11.40 -8.03 0.84
CA ASP A 206 10.46 -7.48 1.82
C ASP A 206 9.06 -7.29 1.21
N ASP A 207 8.09 -6.93 2.07
CA ASP A 207 6.70 -6.72 1.67
C ASP A 207 6.50 -5.56 0.68
N TRP A 208 7.32 -4.52 0.69
CA TRP A 208 7.22 -3.40 -0.25
C TRP A 208 7.80 -3.73 -1.62
N ARG A 209 8.83 -4.59 -1.69
CA ARG A 209 9.24 -5.21 -2.96
C ARG A 209 8.11 -6.07 -3.52
N SER A 210 7.50 -6.93 -2.69
CA SER A 210 6.32 -7.71 -3.08
C SER A 210 5.19 -6.83 -3.60
N ALA A 211 4.79 -5.82 -2.83
CA ALA A 211 3.72 -4.89 -3.18
C ALA A 211 3.99 -4.18 -4.51
N ALA A 212 5.20 -3.69 -4.76
CA ALA A 212 5.55 -3.03 -6.01
C ALA A 212 5.36 -3.95 -7.23
N ILE A 213 5.90 -5.16 -7.19
CA ILE A 213 5.77 -6.13 -8.30
C ILE A 213 4.30 -6.55 -8.50
N LEU A 214 3.58 -6.80 -7.41
CA LEU A 214 2.20 -7.28 -7.50
C LEU A 214 1.24 -6.18 -7.98
N THR A 215 1.41 -4.93 -7.52
CA THR A 215 0.52 -3.80 -7.88
C THR A 215 0.79 -3.23 -9.27
N ARG A 216 2.00 -3.40 -9.84
CA ARG A 216 2.36 -2.80 -11.14
C ARG A 216 1.75 -3.47 -12.36
N GLY A 217 1.15 -4.65 -12.26
CA GLY A 217 0.83 -5.42 -13.47
C GLY A 217 1.02 -6.90 -13.33
N THR A 218 2.20 -7.28 -12.83
CA THR A 218 2.69 -8.66 -12.75
C THR A 218 1.69 -9.55 -12.00
N GLY A 219 1.20 -9.07 -10.85
CA GLY A 219 0.12 -9.69 -10.08
C GLY A 219 0.40 -11.14 -9.65
N PHE A 220 -0.66 -11.85 -9.28
CA PHE A 220 -0.55 -13.23 -8.83
C PHE A 220 -0.90 -14.22 -9.94
N LEU A 221 -0.15 -15.32 -9.97
CA LEU A 221 -0.46 -16.51 -10.76
C LEU A 221 -0.63 -17.71 -9.84
N GLU A 222 -1.29 -18.74 -10.34
CA GLU A 222 -1.29 -20.05 -9.71
C GLU A 222 0.09 -20.70 -9.86
N GLU A 223 0.51 -21.46 -8.85
CA GLU A 223 1.77 -22.21 -8.80
C GLU A 223 1.95 -23.11 -10.05
N ALA A 224 0.88 -23.77 -10.50
CA ALA A 224 0.89 -24.56 -11.74
C ALA A 224 1.27 -23.77 -13.00
N SER A 225 1.17 -22.43 -12.98
CA SER A 225 1.58 -21.56 -14.08
C SER A 225 3.07 -21.20 -14.05
N ALA A 226 3.70 -21.18 -12.87
CA ALA A 226 5.13 -20.93 -12.72
C ALA A 226 5.65 -21.73 -11.50
N PRO A 227 5.83 -23.06 -11.65
CA PRO A 227 6.18 -23.92 -10.52
C PRO A 227 7.50 -23.53 -9.87
N TYR A 228 7.56 -23.67 -8.55
CA TYR A 228 8.72 -23.39 -7.72
C TYR A 228 9.84 -24.40 -7.97
N PRO A 229 11.05 -23.94 -8.38
CA PRO A 229 12.16 -24.83 -8.63
C PRO A 229 12.66 -25.50 -7.35
N GLN A 230 12.87 -26.81 -7.41
CA GLN A 230 13.34 -27.61 -6.27
C GLN A 230 14.87 -27.63 -6.13
N SER A 231 15.58 -26.85 -6.95
CA SER A 231 17.05 -26.72 -6.90
C SER A 231 17.52 -25.53 -7.72
N ALA A 232 18.68 -24.98 -7.39
CA ALA A 232 19.35 -23.94 -8.19
C ALA A 232 19.54 -24.32 -9.66
N ALA A 233 19.88 -25.59 -9.95
CA ALA A 233 20.03 -26.08 -11.33
C ALA A 233 18.70 -26.13 -12.10
N GLY A 234 17.56 -26.12 -11.39
CA GLY A 234 16.22 -26.07 -11.96
C GLY A 234 15.65 -24.66 -12.06
N ALA A 235 16.35 -23.63 -11.55
CA ALA A 235 15.91 -22.24 -11.66
C ALA A 235 15.77 -21.83 -13.14
N TYR A 236 14.69 -21.13 -13.48
CA TYR A 236 14.34 -20.81 -14.86
C TYR A 236 13.59 -19.48 -14.96
N SER A 237 13.58 -18.92 -16.17
CA SER A 237 12.75 -17.77 -16.52
C SER A 237 11.32 -18.23 -16.82
N PRO A 238 10.32 -17.89 -15.98
CA PRO A 238 8.94 -18.19 -16.27
C PRO A 238 8.44 -17.39 -17.47
N ASP A 239 7.51 -17.97 -18.24
CA ASP A 239 6.84 -17.24 -19.31
C ASP A 239 5.92 -16.15 -18.75
N LEU A 240 5.90 -15.00 -19.42
CA LEU A 240 4.96 -13.92 -19.10
C LEU A 240 3.51 -14.39 -19.27
N LYS A 241 2.72 -14.23 -18.20
CA LYS A 241 1.31 -14.63 -18.18
C LYS A 241 0.46 -13.52 -17.59
N ALA A 242 -0.78 -13.43 -18.07
CA ALA A 242 -1.75 -12.53 -17.49
C ALA A 242 -2.08 -12.96 -16.06
N ARG A 243 -2.01 -12.02 -15.11
CA ARG A 243 -2.38 -12.24 -13.71
C ARG A 243 -3.80 -12.80 -13.57
N LYS A 244 -3.99 -13.63 -12.55
CA LYS A 244 -5.30 -14.15 -12.14
C LYS A 244 -5.92 -13.33 -11.02
N TYR A 245 -5.08 -12.85 -10.12
CA TYR A 245 -5.49 -12.03 -8.98
C TYR A 245 -4.63 -10.76 -8.94
N LYS A 246 -5.16 -9.71 -8.31
CA LYS A 246 -4.50 -8.42 -8.08
C LYS A 246 -4.60 -8.02 -6.62
N LEU A 247 -3.80 -7.02 -6.24
CA LEU A 247 -3.98 -6.28 -4.99
C LEU A 247 -4.95 -5.12 -5.21
N ASN A 248 -5.85 -4.95 -4.25
CA ASN A 248 -6.62 -3.73 -4.07
C ASN A 248 -5.90 -2.80 -3.09
N ASN A 249 -5.48 -3.33 -1.94
CA ASN A 249 -4.78 -2.55 -0.92
C ASN A 249 -3.61 -3.35 -0.34
N VAL A 250 -2.59 -2.63 0.15
CA VAL A 250 -1.52 -3.16 0.99
C VAL A 250 -1.42 -2.28 2.22
N LEU A 251 -1.84 -2.79 3.37
CA LEU A 251 -1.98 -1.99 4.58
C LEU A 251 -0.82 -2.27 5.53
N TYR A 252 -0.15 -1.20 5.97
CA TYR A 252 0.96 -1.28 6.91
C TYR A 252 0.46 -1.11 8.35
N LEU A 253 0.71 -2.13 9.16
CA LEU A 253 0.32 -2.20 10.58
C LEU A 253 1.54 -2.26 11.51
N GLY A 254 2.75 -2.19 10.96
CA GLY A 254 4.00 -2.29 11.71
C GLY A 254 4.41 -1.02 12.42
N ASN A 255 5.51 -1.16 13.15
CA ASN A 255 6.11 -0.14 13.97
C ASN A 255 7.64 -0.23 13.81
N LEU A 256 8.24 0.69 13.03
CA LEU A 256 9.70 0.80 12.97
C LEU A 256 10.23 1.71 14.10
N GLY A 257 10.13 1.27 15.35
CA GLY A 257 10.75 1.94 16.50
C GLY A 257 12.28 1.81 16.50
N GLU A 258 12.98 2.59 17.34
CA GLU A 258 14.44 2.45 17.56
C GLU A 258 14.84 1.08 18.17
N ARG A 259 13.85 0.34 18.63
CA ARG A 259 13.82 -1.07 19.01
C ARG A 259 12.39 -1.49 18.71
N GLU A 260 12.14 -2.62 18.07
CA GLU A 260 10.78 -3.17 17.99
C GLU A 260 10.37 -3.70 19.36
N VAL A 261 10.15 -2.79 20.30
CA VAL A 261 9.70 -3.14 21.65
C VAL A 261 8.26 -3.59 21.53
N ARG A 262 8.03 -4.87 21.84
CA ARG A 262 6.79 -5.52 22.32
C ARG A 262 5.54 -4.79 21.84
N LEU A 263 4.81 -5.39 20.89
CA LEU A 263 3.48 -4.91 20.49
C LEU A 263 2.70 -4.54 21.77
N LYS A 264 2.57 -3.24 22.05
CA LYS A 264 1.82 -2.77 23.22
C LYS A 264 0.40 -3.34 23.06
N ASP A 265 -0.28 -3.68 24.16
CA ASP A 265 -1.58 -4.38 24.14
C ASP A 265 -2.56 -3.87 23.07
N ALA A 266 -2.56 -2.56 22.78
CA ALA A 266 -3.38 -1.94 21.76
C ALA A 266 -3.03 -2.32 20.29
N ARG A 267 -1.76 -2.58 19.96
CA ARG A 267 -1.33 -3.01 18.61
C ARG A 267 -1.45 -4.52 18.39
N ILE A 268 -1.35 -5.32 19.44
CA ILE A 268 -1.79 -6.72 19.38
C ILE A 268 -3.21 -6.75 18.82
N ASN A 269 -4.09 -5.92 19.35
CA ASN A 269 -5.45 -5.81 18.82
C ASN A 269 -5.50 -5.35 17.36
N THR A 270 -4.68 -4.38 16.91
CA THR A 270 -4.58 -4.01 15.49
C THR A 270 -4.35 -5.21 14.57
N VAL A 271 -3.38 -6.07 14.92
CA VAL A 271 -3.07 -7.28 14.13
C VAL A 271 -4.21 -8.29 14.21
N LYS A 272 -4.80 -8.51 15.40
CA LYS A 272 -5.97 -9.38 15.55
C LYS A 272 -7.17 -8.91 14.70
N GLU A 273 -7.45 -7.62 14.71
CA GLU A 273 -8.50 -7.01 13.89
C GLU A 273 -8.25 -7.24 12.40
N ALA A 274 -7.00 -7.05 11.96
CA ALA A 274 -6.60 -7.31 10.58
C ALA A 274 -6.74 -8.77 10.19
N ILE A 275 -6.37 -9.71 11.08
CA ILE A 275 -6.55 -11.15 10.85
C ILE A 275 -8.03 -11.50 10.67
N MET A 276 -8.89 -10.95 11.51
CA MET A 276 -10.34 -11.20 11.43
C MET A 276 -10.98 -10.62 10.16
N GLU A 277 -10.54 -9.46 9.70
CA GLU A 277 -11.14 -8.74 8.57
C GLU A 277 -10.54 -9.11 7.21
N TYR A 278 -9.22 -9.29 7.14
CA TYR A 278 -8.50 -9.49 5.89
C TYR A 278 -7.83 -10.87 5.78
N GLY A 279 -7.85 -11.69 6.82
CA GLY A 279 -7.06 -12.91 6.87
C GLY A 279 -5.61 -12.63 7.30
N ALA A 280 -4.73 -13.59 7.05
CA ALA A 280 -3.38 -13.62 7.60
C ALA A 280 -2.52 -12.39 7.27
N VAL A 281 -1.60 -12.05 8.19
CA VAL A 281 -0.74 -10.85 8.12
C VAL A 281 0.72 -11.26 7.95
N SER A 282 1.41 -10.72 6.93
CA SER A 282 2.85 -10.91 6.74
C SER A 282 3.63 -10.16 7.82
N ILE A 283 4.68 -10.77 8.37
CA ILE A 283 5.55 -10.16 9.36
C ILE A 283 6.98 -10.65 9.13
N GLY A 284 7.99 -9.81 9.36
CA GLY A 284 9.35 -10.30 9.50
C GLY A 284 9.65 -10.70 10.93
N ILE A 285 10.60 -11.61 11.08
CA ILE A 285 11.05 -12.14 12.37
C ILE A 285 12.52 -12.50 12.29
N TYR A 286 13.24 -12.32 13.40
CA TYR A 286 14.54 -12.98 13.52
C TYR A 286 14.32 -14.45 13.90
N GLN A 287 14.72 -15.36 13.03
CA GLN A 287 14.67 -16.79 13.26
C GLN A 287 16.10 -17.34 13.46
N GLY A 288 16.47 -17.57 14.72
CA GLY A 288 17.74 -18.19 15.12
C GLY A 288 17.68 -19.73 15.17
N GLU A 289 18.56 -20.35 15.96
CA GLU A 289 18.51 -21.80 16.24
C GLU A 289 17.23 -22.16 17.00
N PHE A 290 16.16 -22.46 16.26
CA PHE A 290 14.90 -22.95 16.78
C PHE A 290 14.66 -24.37 16.28
N THR A 291 14.47 -25.31 17.20
CA THR A 291 14.10 -26.67 16.83
C THR A 291 12.59 -26.78 16.72
N ALA A 292 12.07 -27.27 15.59
CA ALA A 292 10.65 -27.61 15.40
C ALA A 292 10.00 -28.33 16.60
N ALA A 293 10.78 -29.12 17.35
CA ALA A 293 10.34 -29.87 18.52
C ALA A 293 9.83 -29.03 19.70
N SER A 294 10.20 -27.74 19.82
CA SER A 294 9.71 -26.90 20.92
C SER A 294 8.34 -26.29 20.63
N GLY A 295 7.90 -26.20 19.37
CA GLY A 295 6.57 -25.72 18.96
C GLY A 295 6.25 -24.26 19.32
N ALA A 296 7.06 -23.60 20.15
CA ALA A 296 6.86 -22.25 20.66
C ALA A 296 8.18 -21.47 20.68
N TYR A 297 8.21 -20.32 20.02
CA TYR A 297 9.38 -19.47 19.83
C TYR A 297 9.27 -18.18 20.64
N PHE A 298 10.35 -17.88 21.36
CA PHE A 298 10.59 -16.61 22.01
C PHE A 298 12.09 -16.43 22.18
N ARG A 299 12.57 -15.22 21.90
CA ARG A 299 13.95 -14.82 22.09
C ARG A 299 13.98 -13.49 22.81
N ASP A 300 14.49 -13.49 24.04
CA ASP A 300 14.74 -12.26 24.80
C ASP A 300 16.03 -11.60 24.29
N THR A 301 15.92 -10.83 23.20
CA THR A 301 17.09 -10.21 22.56
C THR A 301 16.94 -8.71 22.32
N ASP A 302 18.05 -7.99 22.52
CA ASP A 302 18.23 -6.61 22.09
C ASP A 302 18.62 -6.50 20.59
N GLU A 303 18.69 -7.62 19.84
CA GLU A 303 19.04 -7.62 18.42
C GLU A 303 17.90 -7.06 17.56
N ILE A 304 18.16 -5.94 16.90
CA ILE A 304 17.17 -5.13 16.13
C ILE A 304 17.11 -5.57 14.65
N GLY A 305 17.45 -6.82 14.34
CA GLY A 305 17.53 -7.30 12.96
C GLY A 305 16.65 -8.50 12.72
N THR A 306 15.87 -8.50 11.64
CA THR A 306 15.13 -9.67 11.12
C THR A 306 15.95 -10.38 10.03
N ASN A 307 15.72 -11.68 9.84
CA ASN A 307 16.31 -12.47 8.77
C ASN A 307 15.28 -13.35 8.04
N HIS A 308 14.02 -13.38 8.47
CA HIS A 308 13.02 -14.29 7.94
C HIS A 308 11.67 -13.57 7.82
N ALA A 309 10.81 -14.05 6.93
CA ALA A 309 9.45 -13.55 6.76
C ALA A 309 8.47 -14.71 6.93
N VAL A 310 7.45 -14.50 7.74
CA VAL A 310 6.45 -15.50 8.13
C VAL A 310 5.07 -14.84 8.18
N THR A 311 4.02 -15.64 8.29
CA THR A 311 2.65 -15.11 8.29
C THR A 311 1.93 -15.43 9.59
N ILE A 312 1.38 -14.41 10.26
CA ILE A 312 0.51 -14.60 11.43
C ILE A 312 -0.89 -14.99 10.93
N VAL A 313 -1.34 -16.17 11.34
CA VAL A 313 -2.63 -16.77 10.92
C VAL A 313 -3.65 -16.84 12.05
N GLY A 314 -3.32 -16.33 13.23
CA GLY A 314 -4.16 -16.45 14.40
C GLY A 314 -3.43 -16.13 15.68
N TRP A 315 -4.10 -16.36 16.80
CA TRP A 315 -3.58 -16.11 18.13
C TRP A 315 -4.29 -16.94 19.20
N ASP A 316 -3.65 -17.03 20.37
CA ASP A 316 -4.20 -17.60 21.60
C ASP A 316 -3.67 -16.82 22.81
N ASP A 317 -4.55 -16.05 23.45
CA ASP A 317 -4.23 -15.20 24.62
C ASP A 317 -3.89 -16.01 25.87
N ASP A 318 -4.36 -17.26 25.94
CA ASP A 318 -4.14 -18.15 27.08
C ASP A 318 -2.97 -19.14 26.81
N TYR A 319 -2.17 -18.91 25.76
CA TYR A 319 -1.04 -19.78 25.44
C TYR A 319 0.04 -19.71 26.52
N ALA A 320 0.14 -20.79 27.30
CA ALA A 320 0.91 -20.81 28.53
C ALA A 320 2.41 -20.53 28.32
N VAL A 321 2.99 -19.67 29.16
CA VAL A 321 4.45 -19.41 29.26
C VAL A 321 5.26 -20.71 29.38
N SER A 322 4.70 -21.73 30.04
CA SER A 322 5.37 -23.04 30.20
C SER A 322 5.59 -23.81 28.90
N ASN A 323 4.92 -23.42 27.81
CA ASN A 323 5.12 -24.04 26.50
C ASN A 323 6.41 -23.56 25.82
N PHE A 324 6.97 -22.42 26.23
CA PHE A 324 8.25 -21.92 25.75
C PHE A 324 9.38 -22.64 26.49
N ALA A 325 9.96 -23.67 25.85
CA ALA A 325 11.06 -24.46 26.40
C ALA A 325 12.42 -23.84 26.03
N ASP A 326 13.16 -23.35 27.01
CA ASP A 326 14.30 -22.43 26.85
C ASP A 326 15.68 -23.14 26.70
N PRO A 327 16.50 -22.77 25.68
CA PRO A 327 17.80 -22.11 25.94
C PRO A 327 17.99 -20.66 25.40
N ALA A 328 16.96 -20.02 24.79
CA ALA A 328 16.93 -18.60 24.38
C ALA A 328 16.01 -17.60 25.15
N GLY A 329 15.18 -18.04 26.11
CA GLY A 329 14.32 -17.19 26.96
C GLY A 329 12.98 -17.83 27.36
N ILE A 330 12.30 -17.26 28.37
CA ILE A 330 10.91 -17.55 28.75
C ILE A 330 10.15 -16.22 28.84
N PRO A 331 9.00 -16.04 28.15
CA PRO A 331 8.25 -14.78 28.19
C PRO A 331 7.63 -14.52 29.57
N SER A 332 7.31 -13.25 29.86
CA SER A 332 6.80 -12.85 31.18
C SER A 332 5.31 -13.15 31.38
N GLU A 333 4.51 -13.12 30.31
CA GLU A 333 3.06 -13.34 30.33
C GLU A 333 2.64 -14.41 29.30
N ASP A 334 1.48 -15.00 29.51
CA ASP A 334 0.84 -15.90 28.55
C ASP A 334 0.45 -15.12 27.27
N GLY A 335 0.26 -15.86 26.18
CA GLY A 335 -0.22 -15.31 24.92
C GLY A 335 0.76 -15.48 23.77
N ALA A 336 0.25 -15.96 22.64
CA ALA A 336 1.07 -16.21 21.47
C ALA A 336 0.30 -15.99 20.16
N TRP A 337 1.03 -15.57 19.14
CA TRP A 337 0.66 -15.66 17.74
C TRP A 337 0.75 -17.09 17.25
N ILE A 338 -0.16 -17.49 16.36
CA ILE A 338 -0.04 -18.70 15.55
C ILE A 338 0.61 -18.29 14.24
N VAL A 339 1.79 -18.83 13.94
CA VAL A 339 2.62 -18.42 12.81
C VAL A 339 2.78 -19.56 11.82
N ARG A 340 2.58 -19.23 10.54
CA ARG A 340 2.82 -20.07 9.38
C ARG A 340 4.23 -19.82 8.85
N ASN A 341 5.03 -20.88 8.76
CA ASN A 341 6.37 -20.83 8.18
C ASN A 341 6.34 -21.23 6.69
N SER A 342 7.52 -21.34 6.08
CA SER A 342 7.75 -21.72 4.67
C SER A 342 8.79 -22.82 4.51
N TRP A 343 8.90 -23.73 5.50
CA TRP A 343 9.87 -24.84 5.53
C TRP A 343 9.20 -26.22 5.42
N GLY A 344 8.09 -26.27 4.68
CA GLY A 344 7.33 -27.48 4.44
C GLY A 344 6.44 -27.92 5.60
N ASN A 345 5.45 -28.75 5.27
CA ASN A 345 4.46 -29.25 6.23
C ASN A 345 5.00 -30.35 7.18
N THR A 346 6.24 -30.82 7.00
CA THR A 346 6.87 -31.77 7.92
C THR A 346 7.64 -31.08 9.05
N TRP A 347 7.81 -29.76 8.96
CA TRP A 347 8.47 -28.96 9.98
C TRP A 347 7.44 -28.47 11.03
N GLY A 348 7.84 -28.37 12.29
CA GLY A 348 6.97 -27.86 13.36
C GLY A 348 5.66 -28.65 13.52
N ASP A 349 4.58 -27.91 13.77
CA ASP A 349 3.20 -28.40 13.78
C ASP A 349 2.57 -28.22 12.39
N GLU A 350 2.80 -29.15 11.47
CA GLU A 350 2.33 -29.07 10.07
C GLU A 350 2.79 -27.82 9.30
N GLY A 351 3.96 -27.30 9.65
CA GLY A 351 4.56 -26.06 9.13
C GLY A 351 4.25 -24.82 9.96
N TYR A 352 3.56 -24.98 11.09
CA TYR A 352 3.20 -23.91 12.02
C TYR A 352 3.95 -24.01 13.35
N TYR A 353 3.94 -22.90 14.09
CA TYR A 353 4.48 -22.78 15.44
C TYR A 353 3.85 -21.58 16.15
N TYR A 354 4.04 -21.50 17.47
CA TYR A 354 3.61 -20.37 18.27
C TYR A 354 4.75 -19.38 18.45
N VAL A 355 4.47 -18.09 18.43
CA VAL A 355 5.43 -17.01 18.72
C VAL A 355 4.87 -16.15 19.83
N SER A 356 5.63 -15.93 20.90
CA SER A 356 5.19 -15.08 22.02
C SER A 356 4.79 -13.68 21.53
N TYR A 357 3.76 -13.09 22.13
CA TYR A 357 3.47 -11.66 21.94
C TYR A 357 4.62 -10.75 22.37
N GLU A 358 5.52 -11.26 23.22
CA GLU A 358 6.69 -10.54 23.71
C GLU A 358 7.91 -10.66 22.79
N GLU A 359 7.83 -11.39 21.67
CA GLU A 359 8.93 -11.51 20.71
C GLU A 359 9.32 -10.13 20.15
N GLY A 360 10.54 -9.71 20.44
CA GLY A 360 11.03 -8.36 20.17
C GLY A 360 11.60 -8.15 18.77
N SER A 361 11.73 -9.21 17.96
CA SER A 361 12.25 -9.12 16.59
C SER A 361 11.17 -9.03 15.50
N LEU A 362 9.90 -8.97 15.89
CA LEU A 362 8.78 -8.91 14.95
C LEU A 362 8.68 -7.52 14.29
N ASN A 363 8.76 -7.49 12.96
CA ASN A 363 8.71 -6.26 12.17
C ASN A 363 7.64 -6.23 11.08
N ASP A 364 7.41 -5.04 10.52
CA ASP A 364 6.57 -4.77 9.35
C ASP A 364 5.05 -4.97 9.50
N GLY A 365 4.49 -6.15 9.72
CA GLY A 365 3.04 -6.34 9.84
C GLY A 365 2.22 -5.79 8.66
N VAL A 366 2.14 -6.55 7.56
CA VAL A 366 1.52 -6.10 6.30
C VAL A 366 0.33 -6.97 5.89
N VAL A 367 -0.78 -6.31 5.55
CA VAL A 367 -2.00 -6.94 5.02
C VAL A 367 -2.00 -6.90 3.50
N TYR A 368 -2.42 -8.00 2.88
CA TYR A 368 -2.61 -8.14 1.44
C TYR A 368 -4.12 -8.25 1.13
N ASP A 369 -4.77 -7.15 0.76
CA ASP A 369 -6.18 -7.16 0.33
C ASP A 369 -6.25 -7.41 -1.17
N THR A 370 -6.81 -8.55 -1.54
CA THR A 370 -6.75 -9.12 -2.88
C THR A 370 -8.09 -9.11 -3.59
N ALA A 371 -8.07 -9.25 -4.91
CA ALA A 371 -9.26 -9.49 -5.71
C ALA A 371 -8.93 -10.31 -6.96
N ALA A 372 -9.96 -10.87 -7.59
CA ALA A 372 -9.83 -11.37 -8.95
C ALA A 372 -9.38 -10.23 -9.88
N ALA A 373 -8.38 -10.51 -10.73
CA ALA A 373 -7.94 -9.54 -11.71
C ALA A 373 -9.00 -9.40 -12.82
N PRO A 374 -9.45 -8.18 -13.14
CA PRO A 374 -10.42 -7.99 -14.21
C PRO A 374 -9.78 -8.24 -15.58
N ASP A 375 -10.57 -8.81 -16.49
CA ASP A 375 -10.17 -8.98 -17.87
C ASP A 375 -9.90 -7.61 -18.52
N LYS A 376 -8.85 -7.56 -19.35
CA LYS A 376 -8.48 -6.37 -20.14
C LYS A 376 -8.18 -5.12 -19.30
N GLU A 377 -7.82 -5.25 -18.02
CA GLU A 377 -7.37 -4.09 -17.24
C GLU A 377 -6.10 -3.47 -17.84
N LYS A 378 -6.06 -2.14 -17.88
CA LYS A 378 -4.85 -1.37 -18.15
C LYS A 378 -4.51 -0.56 -16.92
N ILE A 379 -3.24 -0.61 -16.56
CA ILE A 379 -2.65 0.25 -15.54
C ILE A 379 -1.90 1.38 -16.25
N TYR A 380 -2.23 2.61 -15.86
CA TYR A 380 -1.48 3.82 -16.17
C TYR A 380 -0.63 4.16 -14.95
N GLN A 381 0.70 4.09 -15.10
CA GLN A 381 1.66 4.25 -14.01
C GLN A 381 3.01 4.73 -14.56
N TYR A 382 3.82 5.32 -13.69
CA TYR A 382 5.23 5.63 -13.94
C TYR A 382 6.16 5.13 -12.82
N ASP A 383 5.62 4.34 -11.89
CA ASP A 383 6.26 3.86 -10.66
C ASP A 383 6.25 2.31 -10.55
N PRO A 384 6.88 1.57 -11.48
CA PRO A 384 6.87 0.10 -11.48
C PRO A 384 7.61 -0.58 -10.32
N LEU A 385 8.48 0.14 -9.61
CA LEU A 385 9.19 -0.27 -8.39
C LEU A 385 8.54 0.31 -7.11
N GLY A 386 7.45 1.07 -7.27
CA GLY A 386 6.59 1.49 -6.17
C GLY A 386 7.23 2.46 -5.18
N LEU A 387 6.73 2.47 -3.95
CA LEU A 387 7.16 3.41 -2.92
C LEU A 387 8.62 3.14 -2.51
N CYS A 388 9.49 4.11 -2.77
CA CYS A 388 10.88 4.09 -2.30
C CYS A 388 11.07 5.04 -1.10
N ARG A 389 10.37 6.18 -1.10
CA ARG A 389 10.51 7.22 -0.07
C ARG A 389 9.33 8.18 -0.04
N PHE A 390 9.15 8.81 1.11
CA PHE A 390 8.23 9.93 1.30
C PHE A 390 8.95 11.29 1.21
N VAL A 391 8.31 12.25 0.55
CA VAL A 391 8.71 13.67 0.57
C VAL A 391 7.55 14.55 1.06
N THR A 392 7.83 15.74 1.58
CA THR A 392 6.80 16.62 2.14
C THR A 392 7.18 18.09 1.97
N TYR A 393 6.20 18.97 2.15
CA TYR A 393 6.40 20.39 2.34
C TYR A 393 6.23 20.72 3.84
N GLU A 394 7.22 21.37 4.45
CA GLU A 394 7.25 21.60 5.91
C GLU A 394 6.09 22.44 6.46
N SER A 395 5.36 23.14 5.61
CA SER A 395 4.26 24.03 6.00
C SER A 395 3.02 23.87 5.12
N ALA A 396 2.80 22.68 4.54
CA ALA A 396 1.61 22.38 3.76
C ALA A 396 0.83 21.21 4.37
N ASP A 397 -0.48 21.42 4.56
CA ASP A 397 -1.47 20.38 4.83
C ASP A 397 -2.81 20.87 4.26
N PRO A 398 -3.37 20.23 3.21
CA PRO A 398 -2.86 19.02 2.54
C PRO A 398 -1.61 19.23 1.68
N VAL A 399 -0.92 18.13 1.35
CA VAL A 399 0.04 18.07 0.24
C VAL A 399 -0.62 17.50 -1.02
N TRP A 400 -0.13 17.88 -2.19
CA TRP A 400 -0.69 17.50 -3.48
C TRP A 400 0.36 16.88 -4.40
N PHE A 401 -0.05 15.86 -5.16
CA PHE A 401 0.78 15.22 -6.17
C PHE A 401 -0.08 14.71 -7.33
N ALA A 402 0.51 14.61 -8.51
CA ALA A 402 -0.22 14.24 -9.71
C ALA A 402 0.64 13.52 -10.75
N ASN A 403 0.00 12.66 -11.54
CA ASN A 403 0.58 12.11 -12.77
C ASN A 403 -0.27 12.54 -13.98
N ILE A 404 0.38 12.91 -15.09
CA ILE A 404 -0.26 13.13 -16.39
C ILE A 404 0.01 11.92 -17.28
N PHE A 405 -1.06 11.23 -17.69
CA PHE A 405 -1.01 10.07 -18.55
C PHE A 405 -1.52 10.38 -19.95
N THR A 406 -1.10 9.59 -20.94
CA THR A 406 -1.73 9.55 -22.27
C THR A 406 -2.42 8.21 -22.45
N ALA A 407 -3.73 8.21 -22.72
CA ALA A 407 -4.49 6.99 -22.92
C ALA A 407 -3.99 6.23 -24.16
N SER A 408 -3.58 4.98 -23.99
CA SER A 408 -3.01 4.14 -25.06
C SER A 408 -4.08 3.54 -25.99
N ARG A 409 -5.32 3.49 -25.51
CA ARG A 409 -6.53 3.04 -26.20
C ARG A 409 -7.75 3.77 -25.63
N ASN A 410 -8.95 3.44 -26.09
CA ASN A 410 -10.17 3.92 -25.43
C ASN A 410 -10.34 3.16 -24.11
N GLU A 411 -10.45 3.90 -23.01
CA GLU A 411 -10.52 3.33 -21.67
C GLU A 411 -11.65 3.96 -20.88
N LYS A 412 -12.13 3.18 -19.92
CA LYS A 412 -12.95 3.63 -18.82
C LYS A 412 -12.16 3.52 -17.53
N ILE A 413 -11.65 4.66 -17.05
CA ILE A 413 -10.91 4.72 -15.79
C ILE A 413 -11.92 4.54 -14.66
N ASN A 414 -11.70 3.55 -13.79
CA ASN A 414 -12.64 3.16 -12.75
C ASN A 414 -12.07 3.25 -11.34
N SER A 415 -10.74 3.21 -11.17
CA SER A 415 -10.11 3.38 -9.88
C SER A 415 -8.73 4.00 -9.96
N VAL A 416 -8.29 4.55 -8.83
CA VAL A 416 -6.98 5.18 -8.65
C VAL A 416 -6.36 4.67 -7.36
N SER A 417 -5.09 4.30 -7.41
CA SER A 417 -4.32 3.91 -6.22
C SER A 417 -3.14 4.81 -5.98
N PHE A 418 -2.77 4.97 -4.71
CA PHE A 418 -1.60 5.71 -4.26
C PHE A 418 -1.21 5.24 -2.86
N TYR A 419 -0.02 5.63 -2.41
CA TYR A 419 0.43 5.32 -1.05
C TYR A 419 0.09 6.46 -0.09
N THR A 420 -0.21 6.13 1.16
CA THR A 420 -0.41 7.08 2.27
C THR A 420 0.53 6.76 3.43
N SER A 421 0.99 7.80 4.12
CA SER A 421 1.94 7.64 5.24
C SER A 421 1.26 7.51 6.61
N HIS A 422 -0.02 7.87 6.73
CA HIS A 422 -0.74 7.89 8.01
C HIS A 422 -2.13 7.24 7.88
N ALA A 423 -2.56 6.61 8.98
CA ALA A 423 -3.93 6.17 9.16
C ALA A 423 -4.88 7.38 9.32
N ASN A 424 -6.14 7.19 8.96
CA ASN A 424 -7.20 8.20 9.06
C ASN A 424 -6.93 9.50 8.28
N SER A 425 -5.97 9.50 7.35
CA SER A 425 -5.76 10.63 6.44
C SER A 425 -6.97 10.81 5.52
N THR A 426 -7.35 12.06 5.29
CA THR A 426 -8.36 12.39 4.29
C THR A 426 -7.67 12.56 2.95
N CYS A 427 -8.06 11.75 1.97
CA CYS A 427 -7.50 11.77 0.63
C CYS A 427 -8.57 12.26 -0.35
N THR A 428 -8.18 13.11 -1.30
CA THR A 428 -9.06 13.50 -2.41
C THR A 428 -8.41 13.17 -3.73
N VAL A 429 -9.09 12.37 -4.55
CA VAL A 429 -8.71 12.04 -5.92
C VAL A 429 -9.51 12.92 -6.88
N LYS A 430 -8.83 13.51 -7.86
CA LYS A 430 -9.44 14.23 -8.99
C LYS A 430 -8.88 13.71 -10.29
N ILE A 431 -9.71 13.58 -11.32
CA ILE A 431 -9.25 13.28 -12.69
C ILE A 431 -9.64 14.43 -13.59
N TYR A 432 -8.67 14.97 -14.33
CA TYR A 432 -8.91 15.96 -15.38
C TYR A 432 -8.66 15.32 -16.74
N LYS A 433 -9.54 15.57 -17.70
CA LYS A 433 -9.37 15.14 -19.10
C LYS A 433 -8.80 16.27 -19.93
N ASP A 434 -8.11 15.90 -21.00
CA ASP A 434 -7.62 16.82 -22.02
C ASP A 434 -6.65 17.87 -21.46
N CYS A 435 -5.85 17.49 -20.46
CA CYS A 435 -4.83 18.34 -19.87
C CYS A 435 -3.64 18.55 -20.82
N GLY A 436 -2.97 19.69 -20.68
CA GLY A 436 -1.81 20.11 -21.44
C GLY A 436 -0.50 19.69 -20.76
N SER A 437 0.12 20.64 -20.08
CA SER A 437 1.36 20.47 -19.31
C SER A 437 1.17 20.70 -17.82
N ASP A 438 0.03 21.25 -17.40
CA ASP A 438 -0.34 21.42 -16.01
C ASP A 438 -1.35 20.31 -15.61
N PRO A 439 -1.23 19.67 -14.44
CA PRO A 439 -2.16 18.64 -14.00
C PRO A 439 -3.62 19.11 -13.88
N THR A 440 -3.90 20.40 -13.81
CA THR A 440 -5.22 20.97 -13.53
C THR A 440 -5.76 21.90 -14.63
N ASP A 441 -5.06 22.05 -15.76
CA ASP A 441 -5.47 22.88 -16.90
C ASP A 441 -6.58 22.24 -17.78
N GLY A 442 -6.88 20.96 -17.55
CA GLY A 442 -7.89 20.21 -18.28
C GLY A 442 -9.33 20.42 -17.77
N THR A 443 -10.25 19.57 -18.24
CA THR A 443 -11.62 19.54 -17.75
C THR A 443 -11.76 18.53 -16.60
N LEU A 444 -12.10 19.01 -15.41
CA LEU A 444 -12.38 18.14 -14.25
C LEU A 444 -13.53 17.17 -14.60
N ALA A 445 -13.25 15.87 -14.53
CA ALA A 445 -14.20 14.81 -14.82
C ALA A 445 -14.77 14.16 -13.56
N VAL A 446 -13.97 14.01 -12.51
CA VAL A 446 -14.40 13.44 -11.22
C VAL A 446 -13.62 14.04 -10.07
N GLN A 447 -14.25 14.11 -8.90
CA GLN A 447 -13.61 14.37 -7.62
C GLN A 447 -14.24 13.45 -6.57
N LYS A 448 -13.43 12.70 -5.84
CA LYS A 448 -13.87 11.82 -4.76
C LYS A 448 -12.95 11.97 -3.55
N SER A 449 -13.55 12.11 -2.37
CA SER A 449 -12.82 12.16 -1.10
C SER A 449 -13.15 10.93 -0.25
N LEU A 450 -12.16 10.41 0.47
CA LEU A 450 -12.29 9.31 1.41
C LEU A 450 -11.33 9.50 2.58
N THR A 451 -11.52 8.68 3.61
CA THR A 451 -10.55 8.53 4.69
C THR A 451 -9.94 7.14 4.60
N VAL A 452 -8.62 7.04 4.55
CA VAL A 452 -7.92 5.74 4.54
C VAL A 452 -7.85 5.19 5.95
N ALA A 453 -8.09 3.88 6.13
CA ALA A 453 -8.08 3.26 7.45
C ALA A 453 -6.64 3.10 7.99
N ALA A 454 -5.71 2.72 7.11
CA ALA A 454 -4.33 2.44 7.44
C ALA A 454 -3.38 3.04 6.38
N PRO A 455 -2.11 3.32 6.76
CA PRO A 455 -1.07 3.70 5.81
C PRO A 455 -0.74 2.54 4.87
N GLY A 456 -0.08 2.85 3.76
CA GLY A 456 0.30 1.90 2.72
C GLY A 456 -0.38 2.17 1.39
N TYR A 457 -0.44 1.16 0.52
CA TYR A 457 -1.05 1.25 -0.80
C TYR A 457 -2.57 1.16 -0.70
N ASN A 458 -3.28 2.23 -1.07
CA ASN A 458 -4.72 2.32 -0.97
C ASN A 458 -5.34 2.57 -2.35
N THR A 459 -6.46 1.91 -2.64
CA THR A 459 -7.23 2.08 -3.89
C THR A 459 -8.56 2.76 -3.64
N VAL A 460 -8.88 3.72 -4.51
CA VAL A 460 -10.12 4.48 -4.54
C VAL A 460 -10.90 4.08 -5.78
N GLU A 461 -11.95 3.29 -5.58
CA GLU A 461 -12.95 3.03 -6.61
C GLU A 461 -13.75 4.31 -6.88
N LEU A 462 -13.92 4.68 -8.15
CA LEU A 462 -14.70 5.84 -8.56
C LEU A 462 -16.19 5.48 -8.58
N ASP A 463 -17.06 6.46 -8.30
CA ASP A 463 -18.51 6.23 -8.34
C ASP A 463 -19.05 6.06 -9.77
N GLU A 464 -18.34 6.65 -10.74
CA GLU A 464 -18.63 6.55 -12.18
C GLU A 464 -17.34 6.37 -12.97
N GLU A 465 -17.42 5.54 -14.02
CA GLU A 465 -16.31 5.31 -14.94
C GLU A 465 -16.02 6.53 -15.83
N ILE A 466 -14.74 6.90 -15.95
CA ILE A 466 -14.31 8.07 -16.72
C ILE A 466 -13.79 7.64 -18.08
N VAL A 467 -14.57 7.92 -19.12
CA VAL A 467 -14.19 7.63 -20.51
C VAL A 467 -13.08 8.58 -20.96
N VAL A 468 -11.94 8.00 -21.36
CA VAL A 468 -10.81 8.69 -21.98
C VAL A 468 -10.55 8.05 -23.35
N ALA A 469 -10.60 8.86 -24.40
CA ALA A 469 -10.34 8.38 -25.75
C ALA A 469 -8.83 8.16 -25.98
N LYS A 470 -8.50 7.22 -26.86
CA LYS A 470 -7.11 6.96 -27.28
C LYS A 470 -6.38 8.24 -27.67
N ASN A 471 -5.11 8.33 -27.27
CA ASN A 471 -4.19 9.46 -27.50
C ASN A 471 -4.60 10.77 -26.81
N ARG A 472 -5.62 10.77 -25.95
CA ARG A 472 -5.95 11.93 -25.12
C ARG A 472 -5.19 11.86 -23.80
N LYS A 473 -4.74 13.02 -23.34
CA LYS A 473 -4.14 13.15 -22.02
C LYS A 473 -5.22 13.21 -20.95
N PHE A 474 -4.90 12.67 -19.79
CA PHE A 474 -5.67 12.87 -18.57
C PHE A 474 -4.69 12.93 -17.39
N SER A 475 -5.02 13.71 -16.38
CA SER A 475 -4.24 13.76 -15.14
C SER A 475 -5.01 13.09 -14.02
N VAL A 476 -4.26 12.55 -13.08
CA VAL A 476 -4.77 12.07 -11.80
C VAL A 476 -4.08 12.90 -10.74
N VAL A 477 -4.88 13.64 -9.97
CA VAL A 477 -4.43 14.54 -8.92
C VAL A 477 -4.90 13.99 -7.59
N VAL A 478 -3.98 13.86 -6.64
CA VAL A 478 -4.25 13.37 -5.28
C VAL A 478 -3.85 14.44 -4.27
N SER A 479 -4.72 14.70 -3.30
CA SER A 479 -4.36 15.44 -2.08
C SER A 479 -4.43 14.52 -0.88
N VAL A 480 -3.50 14.68 0.06
CA VAL A 480 -3.51 13.97 1.34
C VAL A 480 -3.44 14.98 2.47
N ALA A 481 -4.45 14.94 3.35
CA ALA A 481 -4.51 15.70 4.59
C ALA A 481 -4.40 14.77 5.80
N LEU A 482 -3.72 15.23 6.85
CA LEU A 482 -3.73 14.52 8.13
C LEU A 482 -5.07 14.70 8.85
N PRO A 483 -5.47 13.77 9.74
CA PRO A 483 -6.64 13.98 10.58
C PRO A 483 -6.47 15.23 11.46
N GLU A 484 -7.55 15.99 11.65
CA GLU A 484 -7.56 17.16 12.53
C GLU A 484 -6.98 16.82 13.91
N PRO A 485 -6.03 17.61 14.45
CA PRO A 485 -5.42 17.32 15.75
C PRO A 485 -6.48 17.24 16.85
N THR A 486 -6.69 16.06 17.42
CA THR A 486 -7.50 15.93 18.63
C THR A 486 -6.78 16.62 19.80
N SER A 487 -7.52 17.13 20.79
CA SER A 487 -6.94 17.86 21.92
C SER A 487 -5.86 17.08 22.72
N SER A 488 -5.77 15.77 22.54
CA SER A 488 -4.77 14.87 23.11
C SER A 488 -3.42 14.85 22.36
N SER A 489 -3.36 15.19 21.06
CA SER A 489 -2.10 15.15 20.30
C SER A 489 -1.17 16.35 20.58
N ARG A 490 -1.69 17.42 21.19
CA ARG A 490 -0.90 18.62 21.54
C ARG A 490 0.14 18.39 22.64
N ASN A 491 0.03 17.32 23.42
CA ASN A 491 0.87 17.12 24.59
C ASN A 491 2.17 16.33 24.32
N ASN A 492 2.32 15.72 23.14
CA ASN A 492 3.50 14.92 22.79
C ASN A 492 4.51 15.65 21.87
N ALA A 493 4.23 16.88 21.43
CA ALA A 493 5.14 17.69 20.61
C ALA A 493 6.31 18.32 21.42
N GLY A 494 6.78 17.64 22.47
CA GLY A 494 7.75 18.12 23.45
C GLY A 494 8.97 17.23 23.58
N GLY A 495 9.60 16.81 22.47
CA GLY A 495 10.85 16.06 22.53
C GLY A 495 11.45 15.77 21.14
N SER A 496 12.68 16.23 20.92
CA SER A 496 13.53 16.00 19.72
C SER A 496 12.98 16.51 18.37
N ALA A 497 13.04 17.82 18.17
CA ALA A 497 12.88 18.43 16.85
C ALA A 497 14.11 18.10 15.97
N SER A 498 14.06 17.06 15.12
CA SER A 498 14.88 17.04 13.89
C SER A 498 14.59 15.91 12.88
N ARG A 499 13.93 14.79 13.23
CA ARG A 499 13.66 13.68 12.28
C ARG A 499 12.22 13.19 12.28
N THR A 500 11.64 13.00 13.46
CA THR A 500 10.22 12.64 13.62
C THR A 500 9.28 13.73 13.08
N ALA A 501 9.69 15.01 13.20
CA ALA A 501 8.88 16.14 12.75
C ALA A 501 8.54 16.11 11.25
N ILE A 502 9.45 15.63 10.38
CA ILE A 502 9.21 15.55 8.93
C ILE A 502 8.29 14.37 8.62
N LEU A 503 8.51 13.22 9.26
CA LEU A 503 7.71 12.01 9.05
C LEU A 503 6.27 12.16 9.57
N SER A 504 6.03 13.03 10.54
CA SER A 504 4.69 13.36 11.05
C SER A 504 3.90 14.37 10.20
N LEU A 505 4.40 14.77 9.03
CA LEU A 505 3.71 15.67 8.10
C LEU A 505 2.96 14.86 7.02
N PRO A 506 1.95 15.45 6.35
CA PRO A 506 1.39 14.84 5.16
C PRO A 506 2.49 14.61 4.13
N ALA A 507 2.50 13.44 3.49
CA ALA A 507 3.61 13.04 2.64
C ALA A 507 3.16 12.64 1.24
N ILE A 508 4.04 12.91 0.28
CA ILE A 508 3.95 12.53 -1.12
C ILE A 508 4.80 11.26 -1.31
N PRO A 509 4.22 10.17 -1.84
CA PRO A 509 4.95 8.93 -2.10
C PRO A 509 5.73 9.03 -3.41
N VAL A 510 7.00 8.66 -3.38
CA VAL A 510 7.93 8.78 -4.52
C VAL A 510 8.68 7.49 -4.77
N GLU A 511 8.69 7.06 -6.03
CA GLU A 511 9.67 6.14 -6.59
C GLU A 511 10.87 6.96 -7.07
N TYR A 512 12.09 6.54 -6.73
CA TYR A 512 13.31 7.14 -7.27
C TYR A 512 14.49 6.17 -7.17
N PRO A 513 15.62 6.43 -7.86
CA PRO A 513 16.80 5.57 -7.80
C PRO A 513 17.46 5.50 -6.42
N ILE A 514 17.53 4.29 -5.86
CA ILE A 514 18.32 3.95 -4.68
C ILE A 514 19.28 2.81 -5.04
N THR A 515 20.57 2.97 -4.76
CA THR A 515 21.61 1.96 -5.01
C THR A 515 21.28 0.62 -4.37
N ASN A 516 21.46 -0.49 -5.11
CA ASN A 516 21.14 -1.86 -4.69
C ASN A 516 19.68 -2.05 -4.24
N TYR A 517 18.77 -1.27 -4.81
CA TYR A 517 17.33 -1.38 -4.57
C TYR A 517 16.57 -1.02 -5.85
N SER A 518 16.51 0.27 -6.22
CA SER A 518 15.64 0.79 -7.29
C SER A 518 16.39 1.60 -8.35
N GLU A 519 17.65 1.29 -8.63
CA GLU A 519 18.50 2.08 -9.58
C GLU A 519 17.91 2.22 -10.99
N LYS A 520 17.05 1.26 -11.36
CA LYS A 520 16.33 1.21 -12.62
C LYS A 520 15.09 2.11 -12.66
N ALA A 521 14.68 2.73 -11.54
CA ALA A 521 13.65 3.77 -11.53
C ALA A 521 14.05 4.91 -12.48
N ASP A 522 13.10 5.42 -13.25
CA ASP A 522 13.37 6.46 -14.24
C ASP A 522 12.15 7.35 -14.44
N ALA A 523 12.38 8.60 -14.84
CA ALA A 523 11.31 9.57 -15.07
C ALA A 523 11.61 10.45 -16.28
N SER A 524 10.56 10.99 -16.88
CA SER A 524 10.61 11.97 -17.95
C SER A 524 9.82 13.22 -17.56
N ALA A 525 10.31 14.38 -18.00
CA ALA A 525 9.60 15.63 -17.82
C ALA A 525 8.16 15.54 -18.37
N GLY A 526 7.22 16.08 -17.61
CA GLY A 526 5.79 16.08 -17.88
C GLY A 526 5.04 14.85 -17.37
N GLN A 527 5.69 13.95 -16.62
CA GLN A 527 5.04 12.78 -16.01
C GLN A 527 4.45 13.09 -14.64
N SER A 528 5.30 13.42 -13.67
CA SER A 528 4.93 13.58 -12.25
C SER A 528 5.08 15.01 -11.78
N PHE A 529 4.12 15.45 -10.96
CA PHE A 529 4.05 16.79 -10.44
C PHE A 529 3.74 16.80 -8.94
N ILE A 530 4.24 17.80 -8.24
CA ILE A 530 4.02 18.04 -6.81
C ILE A 530 3.57 19.48 -6.59
N SER A 531 2.79 19.70 -5.53
CA SER A 531 2.30 21.03 -5.16
C SER A 531 2.01 21.13 -3.66
N SER A 532 2.27 22.31 -3.09
CA SER A 532 1.95 22.63 -1.69
C SER A 532 0.55 23.22 -1.51
N ASP A 533 -0.10 23.68 -2.58
CA ASP A 533 -1.39 24.39 -2.53
C ASP A 533 -2.44 23.82 -3.50
N GLY A 534 -2.03 22.93 -4.41
CA GLY A 534 -2.88 22.35 -5.45
C GLY A 534 -3.22 23.31 -6.59
N ILE A 535 -2.53 24.46 -6.67
CA ILE A 535 -2.69 25.51 -7.67
C ILE A 535 -1.40 25.66 -8.49
N GLU A 536 -0.25 25.83 -7.82
CA GLU A 536 1.06 25.93 -8.47
C GLU A 536 1.72 24.55 -8.48
N TRP A 537 1.95 24.02 -9.69
CA TRP A 537 2.53 22.69 -9.90
C TRP A 537 3.98 22.78 -10.32
N LYS A 538 4.83 21.98 -9.68
CA LYS A 538 6.21 21.76 -10.08
C LYS A 538 6.37 20.36 -10.65
N ASP A 539 7.03 20.25 -11.79
CA ASP A 539 7.47 18.97 -12.34
C ASP A 539 8.55 18.37 -11.42
N LEU A 540 8.36 17.13 -10.98
CA LEU A 540 9.27 16.49 -10.04
C LEU A 540 10.69 16.33 -10.62
N THR A 541 10.80 16.20 -11.94
CA THR A 541 12.11 16.09 -12.60
C THR A 541 12.93 17.39 -12.55
N GLU A 542 12.31 18.51 -12.21
CA GLU A 542 12.98 19.80 -11.95
C GLU A 542 13.38 19.99 -10.48
N GLU A 543 13.09 19.02 -9.62
CA GLU A 543 13.50 19.02 -8.22
C GLU A 543 14.85 18.31 -8.04
N SER A 544 15.77 18.96 -7.31
CA SER A 544 17.13 18.49 -7.21
C SER A 544 17.20 17.16 -6.45
N GLY A 545 17.80 16.14 -7.06
CA GLY A 545 17.86 14.79 -6.51
C GLY A 545 16.66 13.91 -6.84
N TYR A 546 15.67 14.42 -7.58
CA TYR A 546 14.49 13.69 -8.04
C TYR A 546 14.30 13.76 -9.56
N GLU A 547 15.37 14.03 -10.30
CA GLU A 547 15.36 14.13 -11.77
C GLU A 547 14.87 12.85 -12.47
N ARG A 548 14.96 11.71 -11.77
CA ARG A 548 14.51 10.38 -12.20
C ARG A 548 13.40 9.82 -11.31
N GLY A 549 12.70 10.69 -10.57
CA GLY A 549 11.65 10.31 -9.63
C GLY A 549 10.26 10.49 -10.19
N ASN A 550 9.36 9.56 -9.87
CA ASN A 550 7.93 9.67 -10.13
C ASN A 550 7.12 9.59 -8.84
N VAL A 551 5.99 10.31 -8.78
CA VAL A 551 5.04 10.13 -7.68
C VAL A 551 4.28 8.82 -7.88
N CYS A 552 4.04 8.09 -6.79
CA CYS A 552 3.39 6.78 -6.85
C CYS A 552 1.87 6.92 -6.98
N ILE A 553 1.40 7.05 -8.23
CA ILE A 553 -0.02 7.04 -8.60
C ILE A 553 -0.22 6.03 -9.73
N LYS A 554 -1.20 5.15 -9.56
CA LYS A 554 -1.70 4.28 -10.64
C LYS A 554 -3.17 4.55 -10.91
N ALA A 555 -3.56 4.59 -12.18
CA ALA A 555 -4.96 4.62 -12.61
C ALA A 555 -5.31 3.35 -13.38
N PHE A 556 -6.45 2.77 -13.04
CA PHE A 556 -6.94 1.53 -13.61
C PHE A 556 -8.07 1.83 -14.57
N GLY A 557 -7.98 1.27 -15.77
CA GLY A 557 -9.01 1.37 -16.79
C GLY A 557 -9.36 0.03 -17.40
N ILE A 558 -10.62 -0.15 -17.75
CA ILE A 558 -11.09 -1.29 -18.55
C ILE A 558 -11.31 -0.82 -19.98
N SER A 559 -10.92 -1.68 -20.93
CA SER A 559 -11.11 -1.38 -22.35
C SER A 559 -12.59 -1.36 -22.73
N ASP A 560 -12.97 -0.35 -23.51
CA ASP A 560 -14.27 -0.25 -24.17
C ASP A 560 -14.37 -1.05 -25.48
N ASP A 561 -13.27 -1.64 -25.94
CA ASP A 561 -13.26 -2.31 -27.24
C ASP A 561 -14.05 -3.63 -27.16
N THR A 562 -15.31 -3.55 -27.60
CA THR A 562 -16.11 -4.68 -28.10
C THR A 562 -15.65 -5.15 -29.47
N ASP A 563 -14.42 -4.84 -29.90
CA ASP A 563 -13.94 -5.16 -31.24
C ASP A 563 -13.80 -6.67 -31.44
N ALA A 564 -14.87 -7.23 -32.01
CA ALA A 564 -14.84 -8.35 -32.93
C ALA A 564 -13.96 -7.97 -34.15
N GLY A 565 -12.65 -7.95 -33.95
CA GLY A 565 -11.63 -7.58 -34.93
C GLY A 565 -10.65 -8.71 -35.23
N GLY A 566 -11.08 -9.97 -35.11
CA GLY A 566 -10.30 -11.15 -35.48
C GLY A 566 -10.66 -11.65 -36.87
N GLY A 567 -10.20 -10.95 -37.92
CA GLY A 567 -10.21 -11.46 -39.29
C GLY A 567 -9.23 -12.63 -39.43
N GLY A 568 -9.69 -13.85 -39.14
CA GLY A 568 -8.98 -15.09 -39.41
C GLY A 568 -9.87 -16.02 -40.23
N GLY A 569 -9.60 -16.13 -41.52
CA GLY A 569 -10.30 -17.04 -42.42
C GLY A 569 -10.14 -18.50 -41.98
N GLY A 570 -11.28 -19.16 -41.74
CA GLY A 570 -11.36 -20.58 -41.50
C GLY A 570 -12.72 -21.10 -41.96
N CYS A 571 -12.76 -21.77 -43.11
CA CYS A 571 -13.90 -22.57 -43.53
C CYS A 571 -14.27 -23.55 -42.43
N SER A 572 -15.50 -23.47 -41.92
CA SER A 572 -16.13 -24.52 -41.15
C SER A 572 -17.63 -24.47 -41.38
N THR A 573 -18.15 -25.56 -41.93
CA THR A 573 -19.54 -25.84 -42.23
C THR A 573 -20.40 -25.74 -40.97
N GLY A 574 -21.49 -24.97 -41.03
CA GLY A 574 -22.36 -24.69 -39.89
C GLY A 574 -23.22 -25.87 -39.41
N PRO A 575 -24.08 -25.59 -38.42
CA PRO A 575 -25.45 -26.08 -38.45
C PRO A 575 -26.45 -24.92 -38.40
N VAL A 576 -27.42 -25.03 -39.30
CA VAL A 576 -28.59 -24.17 -39.46
C VAL A 576 -29.43 -24.18 -38.17
N MET A 577 -29.75 -23.01 -37.63
CA MET A 577 -30.91 -22.84 -36.73
C MET A 577 -31.87 -21.81 -37.34
N PHE A 578 -33.03 -22.31 -37.75
CA PHE A 578 -34.13 -21.54 -38.34
C PHE A 578 -34.76 -20.60 -37.31
N ILE A 579 -34.80 -19.31 -37.59
CA ILE A 579 -35.70 -18.34 -36.96
C ILE A 579 -36.86 -18.08 -37.93
N LEU A 580 -38.06 -18.50 -37.52
CA LEU A 580 -39.33 -18.25 -38.20
C LEU A 580 -39.77 -16.80 -37.96
N LEU A 581 -39.72 -15.98 -39.01
CA LEU A 581 -40.42 -14.69 -39.08
C LEU A 581 -41.75 -14.89 -39.82
N GLY A 582 -42.85 -14.72 -39.11
CA GLY A 582 -44.20 -14.73 -39.67
C GLY A 582 -44.64 -13.32 -40.07
N LEU A 583 -44.88 -13.12 -41.37
CA LEU A 583 -45.70 -12.03 -41.91
C LEU A 583 -46.39 -12.56 -43.18
N GLY A 584 -47.72 -12.55 -43.19
CA GLY A 584 -48.51 -12.99 -44.35
C GLY A 584 -50.00 -12.75 -44.17
N ALA A 585 -50.50 -11.74 -44.88
CA ALA A 585 -51.84 -11.16 -44.86
C ALA A 585 -53.06 -12.11 -45.05
N LEU A 586 -54.18 -11.66 -44.46
CA LEU A 586 -55.61 -11.95 -44.73
C LEU A 586 -55.99 -11.88 -46.23
N PRO A 587 -57.28 -12.07 -46.63
CA PRO A 587 -58.36 -13.00 -46.20
C PRO A 587 -59.02 -13.69 -47.43
N LEU A 588 -59.93 -14.67 -47.26
CA LEU A 588 -61.08 -14.91 -48.18
C LEU A 588 -61.99 -16.08 -47.73
N ILE A 589 -63.22 -15.73 -47.31
CA ILE A 589 -64.51 -16.22 -47.83
C ILE A 589 -64.82 -17.76 -47.78
N TYR A 590 -65.67 -18.11 -46.79
CA TYR A 590 -67.10 -18.49 -46.96
C TYR A 590 -67.54 -19.97 -47.08
N LYS A 591 -68.72 -20.20 -46.45
CA LYS A 591 -69.67 -21.35 -46.49
C LYS A 591 -69.19 -22.65 -45.85
N GLY A 592 -69.92 -23.32 -44.95
CA GLY A 592 -71.33 -23.24 -44.57
C GLY A 592 -72.00 -24.62 -44.66
N LYS A 593 -72.45 -25.11 -43.50
CA LYS A 593 -73.49 -26.14 -43.22
C LYS A 593 -73.17 -27.66 -43.33
N LYS A 594 -73.38 -28.28 -42.15
CA LYS A 594 -74.14 -29.51 -41.83
C LYS A 594 -73.79 -30.82 -42.55
N GLN A 595 -73.40 -31.82 -41.76
CA GLN A 595 -74.37 -32.75 -41.15
C GLN A 595 -74.03 -32.98 -39.68
#